data_AF-A0A443S013-F1
#
_entry.id   AF-A0A443S013-F1
#
_cell.length_a   1.000
_cell.length_b   1.000
_cell.length_c   1.000
_cell.angle_alpha   90.00
_cell.angle_beta   90.00
_cell.angle_gamma   90.00
#
_symmetry.space_group_name_H-M   'P 1'
#
loop_
_entity.id
_entity.type
_entity.pdbx_description
1 polymer ?
#
loop_
_entity_poly.entity_id
_entity_poly.type
_entity_poly.pdbx_seq_one_letter_code
_entity_poly.pdbx_strand_id
1 'polypeptide(L)'
;MDVAGYKYNIYRVKQNGSVELESKALLNEKERLRTFYTKHHTFPHHIPTPSSLARAGFHFTGEDDPIKEHKFWFPSCPFVLGKF
;
A
#
# COMPACT_ATOMS: atom_id res chain seq x y z
N MET A 1 -5.63 30.04 -0.67
CA MET A 1 -6.96 29.62 -1.16
C MET A 1 -6.82 29.22 -2.64
N ASP A 2 -7.90 28.76 -3.30
CA ASP A 2 -8.02 28.45 -4.75
C ASP A 2 -7.85 26.93 -5.06
N VAL A 3 -8.80 26.06 -4.67
CA VAL A 3 -10.04 25.65 -5.37
C VAL A 3 -9.81 25.01 -6.75
N ALA A 4 -9.91 23.67 -6.83
CA ALA A 4 -10.76 22.91 -7.76
C ALA A 4 -10.19 21.51 -8.13
N GLY A 5 -10.96 20.46 -7.88
CA GLY A 5 -11.35 19.61 -9.01
C GLY A 5 -10.90 18.14 -9.10
N TYR A 6 -9.91 17.62 -8.38
CA TYR A 6 -9.51 16.20 -8.56
C TYR A 6 -10.32 15.20 -7.71
N LYS A 7 -11.55 15.59 -7.37
CA LYS A 7 -12.55 14.77 -6.69
C LYS A 7 -13.16 13.83 -7.75
N TYR A 8 -13.01 12.52 -7.51
CA TYR A 8 -13.63 11.41 -8.23
C TYR A 8 -13.00 11.08 -9.60
N ASN A 9 -12.18 10.02 -9.63
CA ASN A 9 -12.18 8.99 -10.70
C ASN A 9 -11.14 7.87 -10.54
N ILE A 10 -10.40 7.77 -9.43
CA ILE A 10 -9.33 6.73 -9.32
C ILE A 10 -9.85 5.37 -8.80
N TYR A 11 -11.11 5.24 -8.38
CA TYR A 11 -11.63 4.01 -7.74
C TYR A 11 -12.54 3.14 -8.61
N ARG A 12 -12.30 3.03 -9.92
CA ARG A 12 -12.94 1.98 -10.74
C ARG A 12 -12.01 1.50 -11.85
N VAL A 13 -11.08 0.63 -11.49
CA VAL A 13 -10.41 -0.24 -12.47
C VAL A 13 -10.76 -1.68 -12.14
N LYS A 14 -11.43 -2.33 -13.09
CA LYS A 14 -11.75 -3.75 -13.07
C LYS A 14 -10.45 -4.53 -13.07
N GLN A 15 -10.32 -5.45 -12.11
CA GLN A 15 -9.39 -6.57 -12.17
C GLN A 15 -9.63 -7.30 -13.51
N ASN A 16 -8.64 -7.35 -14.39
CA ASN A 16 -8.40 -8.44 -15.35
C ASN A 16 -7.19 -8.09 -16.25
N GLY A 17 -6.06 -8.75 -15.98
CA GLY A 17 -5.01 -9.01 -16.96
C GLY A 17 -4.00 -7.88 -17.23
N SER A 18 -2.85 -7.93 -16.55
CA SER A 18 -1.49 -7.60 -17.04
C SER A 18 -0.59 -7.20 -15.87
N VAL A 19 0.05 -8.20 -15.25
CA VAL A 19 1.14 -7.99 -14.28
C VAL A 19 2.40 -7.58 -15.05
N GLU A 20 2.46 -6.36 -15.61
CA GLU A 20 3.74 -5.83 -16.12
C GLU A 20 3.81 -4.31 -16.35
N LEU A 21 2.73 -3.55 -16.11
CA LEU A 21 2.78 -2.08 -16.18
C LEU A 21 2.96 -1.39 -14.82
N GLU A 22 2.54 -2.04 -13.72
CA GLU A 22 2.55 -1.49 -12.36
C GLU A 22 3.96 -1.17 -11.84
N SER A 23 4.95 -2.01 -12.16
CA SER A 23 6.34 -1.85 -11.70
C SER A 23 7.04 -0.63 -12.31
N LYS A 24 6.58 -0.19 -13.50
CA LYS A 24 7.16 0.98 -14.20
C LYS A 24 6.61 2.31 -13.68
N ALA A 25 5.45 2.31 -13.02
CA ALA A 25 4.80 3.50 -12.48
C ALA A 25 5.39 3.99 -11.14
N LEU A 26 6.41 3.29 -10.62
CA LEU A 26 7.12 3.65 -9.37
C LEU A 26 8.62 3.86 -9.60
N LEU A 27 9.04 4.07 -10.86
CA LEU A 27 10.44 4.25 -11.22
C LEU A 27 11.02 5.52 -10.59
N ASN A 28 10.23 6.58 -10.45
CA ASN A 28 10.71 7.82 -9.85
C ASN A 28 10.41 7.90 -8.34
N GLU A 29 11.34 8.52 -7.60
CA GLU A 29 11.24 8.68 -6.14
C GLU A 29 9.97 9.40 -5.71
N LYS A 30 9.53 10.38 -6.51
CA LYS A 30 8.34 11.18 -6.21
C LYS A 30 7.07 10.33 -6.21
N GLU A 31 6.92 9.42 -7.17
CA GLU A 31 5.82 8.45 -7.22
C GLU A 31 5.86 7.53 -6.00
N ARG A 32 7.03 6.98 -5.66
CA ARG A 32 7.20 6.17 -4.46
C ARG A 32 6.83 6.93 -3.21
N LEU A 33 7.25 8.18 -3.06
CA LEU A 33 6.93 9.00 -1.90
C LEU A 33 5.42 9.23 -1.74
N ARG A 34 4.67 9.41 -2.84
CA ARG A 34 3.21 9.62 -2.80
C ARG A 34 2.47 8.44 -2.19
N THR A 35 2.99 7.23 -2.34
CA THR A 35 2.38 6.02 -1.77
C THR A 35 2.31 6.03 -0.24
N PHE A 36 3.19 6.78 0.45
CA PHE A 36 3.18 6.89 1.91
C PHE A 36 2.08 7.80 2.47
N TYR A 37 1.41 8.58 1.60
CA TYR A 37 0.43 9.61 1.97
C TYR A 37 -0.95 9.38 1.32
N THR A 38 -1.36 8.13 1.11
CA THR A 38 -2.69 7.85 0.55
C THR A 38 -3.79 8.15 1.56
N LYS A 39 -4.99 8.50 1.06
CA LYS A 39 -6.16 8.83 1.88
C LYS A 39 -6.58 7.71 2.83
N HIS A 40 -6.35 6.46 2.44
CA HIS A 40 -6.81 5.28 3.15
C HIS A 40 -5.71 4.64 4.00
N HIS A 41 -4.44 4.81 3.63
CA HIS A 41 -3.30 4.24 4.33
C HIS A 41 -2.17 5.29 4.38
N THR A 42 -1.95 5.84 5.57
CA THR A 42 -0.84 6.74 5.85
C THR A 42 0.23 5.95 6.59
N PHE A 43 1.48 6.12 6.20
CA PHE A 43 2.59 5.44 6.86
C PHE A 43 2.65 5.83 8.35
N PRO A 44 2.54 4.88 9.28
CA PRO A 44 2.31 5.17 10.69
C PRO A 44 3.61 5.53 11.44
N HIS A 45 4.78 5.37 10.81
CA HIS A 45 6.07 5.59 11.45
C HIS A 45 6.73 6.88 10.97
N HIS A 46 7.38 7.59 11.89
CA HIS A 46 8.17 8.78 11.55
C HIS A 46 9.63 8.43 11.21
N ILE A 47 10.11 7.25 11.63
CA ILE A 47 11.48 6.77 11.42
C ILE A 47 11.42 5.28 11.06
N PRO A 48 12.07 4.83 9.98
CA PRO A 48 12.70 5.65 8.93
C PRO A 48 11.67 6.55 8.22
N THR A 49 12.10 7.73 7.76
CA THR A 49 11.16 8.69 7.15
C THR A 49 10.65 8.17 5.80
N PRO A 50 9.39 8.46 5.40
CA PRO A 50 8.87 8.15 4.07
C PRO A 50 9.81 8.55 2.92
N SER A 51 10.44 9.73 3.02
CA SER A 51 11.42 10.20 2.04
C SER A 51 12.68 9.35 2.00
N SER A 52 13.17 8.85 3.14
CA SER A 52 14.32 7.94 3.16
C SER A 52 14.01 6.60 2.50
N LEU A 53 12.82 6.05 2.76
CA LEU A 53 12.35 4.82 2.13
C LEU A 53 12.14 5.00 0.62
N ALA A 54 11.47 6.08 0.20
CA ALA A 54 11.27 6.42 -1.20
C ALA A 54 12.61 6.56 -1.96
N ARG A 55 13.60 7.26 -1.38
CA ARG A 55 14.95 7.38 -1.96
C ARG A 55 15.64 6.04 -2.11
N ALA A 56 15.49 5.15 -1.12
CA ALA A 56 16.08 3.82 -1.13
C ALA A 56 15.36 2.82 -2.08
N GLY A 57 14.32 3.25 -2.79
CA GLY A 57 13.59 2.42 -3.77
C GLY A 57 12.33 1.77 -3.23
N PHE A 58 11.98 1.99 -1.96
CA PHE A 58 10.78 1.43 -1.35
C PHE A 58 9.54 2.28 -1.66
N HIS A 59 8.39 1.63 -1.75
CA HIS A 59 7.07 2.24 -1.82
C HIS A 59 6.18 1.59 -0.77
N PHE A 60 5.13 2.29 -0.35
CA PHE A 60 4.19 1.83 0.65
C PHE A 60 2.94 1.27 -0.03
N THR A 61 2.68 -0.02 0.15
CA THR A 61 1.49 -0.67 -0.43
C THR A 61 0.24 -0.37 0.37
N GLY A 62 0.36 -0.05 1.67
CA GLY A 62 -0.77 0.22 2.56
C GLY A 62 -1.62 -1.01 2.90
N GLU A 63 -1.46 -2.10 2.16
CA GLU A 63 -2.15 -3.36 2.37
C GLU A 63 -1.36 -4.21 3.37
N ASP A 64 -1.88 -4.29 4.59
CA ASP A 64 -1.56 -5.34 5.53
C ASP A 64 -2.88 -5.95 6.00
N ASP A 65 -3.02 -7.27 5.86
CA ASP A 65 -4.19 -8.02 6.35
C ASP A 65 -3.66 -8.95 7.44
N PRO A 66 -3.81 -8.55 8.73
CA PRO A 66 -3.26 -9.31 9.84
C PRO A 66 -3.77 -10.75 9.88
N ILE A 67 -4.99 -11.01 9.39
CA ILE A 67 -5.55 -12.36 9.37
C ILE A 67 -4.88 -13.19 8.29
N LYS A 68 -4.66 -12.64 7.10
CA LYS A 68 -3.94 -13.36 6.02
C LYS A 68 -2.50 -13.65 6.41
N GLU A 69 -1.78 -12.65 6.94
CA GLU A 69 -0.39 -12.83 7.37
C GLU A 69 -0.30 -13.84 8.52
N HIS A 70 -1.17 -13.73 9.54
CA HIS A 70 -1.19 -14.68 10.65
C HIS A 70 -1.50 -16.10 10.16
N LYS A 71 -2.44 -16.26 9.21
CA LYS A 71 -2.75 -17.56 8.63
C LYS A 71 -1.58 -18.13 7.83
N PHE A 72 -0.84 -17.30 7.11
CA PHE A 72 0.30 -17.72 6.31
C PHE A 72 1.48 -18.15 7.19
N TRP A 73 1.85 -17.32 8.17
CA TRP A 73 3.01 -17.56 9.04
C TRP A 73 2.72 -18.54 10.19
N PHE A 74 1.48 -18.59 10.69
CA PHE A 74 1.05 -19.47 11.78
C PHE A 74 -0.17 -20.32 11.37
N PRO A 75 -0.02 -21.24 10.41
CA PRO A 75 -1.14 -22.00 9.86
C PRO A 75 -1.83 -22.93 10.87
N SER A 76 -1.15 -23.28 11.96
CA SER A 76 -1.66 -24.14 13.04
C SER A 76 -2.23 -23.37 14.25
N CYS A 77 -2.30 -22.03 14.19
CA CYS A 77 -2.81 -21.22 15.29
C CYS A 77 -4.30 -21.53 15.58
N PRO A 78 -4.69 -21.94 16.81
CA PRO A 78 -6.07 -22.26 17.14
C PRO A 78 -7.05 -21.09 16.92
N PHE A 79 -6.58 -19.84 17.00
CA PHE A 79 -7.40 -18.63 16.85
C PHE A 79 -7.82 -18.43 15.40
N VAL A 80 -6.87 -18.59 14.47
CA VAL A 80 -7.13 -18.53 13.02
C VAL A 80 -7.95 -19.74 12.55
N LEU A 81 -7.84 -20.88 13.24
CA LEU A 81 -8.61 -22.09 12.97
C LEU A 81 -10.03 -22.08 13.57
N GLY A 82 -10.40 -21.06 14.36
CA GLY A 82 -11.72 -20.97 15.00
C GLY A 82 -11.98 -22.09 16.02
N LYS A 83 -10.94 -22.59 16.69
CA LYS A 83 -11.03 -23.67 17.70
C LYS A 83 -11.19 -23.14 19.13
N PHE A 84 -11.98 -22.09 19.31
CA PHE A 84 -12.28 -21.46 20.61
C PHE A 84 -13.78 -21.17 20.74
#